data_AF-A0A7L1UPI9-F1
#
_entry.id   AF-A0A7L1UPI9-F1
#
_cell.length_a   1.000
_cell.length_b   1.000
_cell.length_c   1.000
_cell.angle_alpha   90.00
_cell.angle_beta   90.00
_cell.angle_gamma   90.00
#
_symmetry.space_group_name_H-M   'P 1'
#
loop_
_entity.id
_entity.type
_entity.pdbx_description
1 polymer ?
#
loop_
_entity_poly.entity_id
_entity_poly.type
_entity_poly.pdbx_seq_one_letter_code
_entity_poly.pdbx_strand_id
1 'polypeptide(L)'
;FIAVENIDSYCVLISSKAVYFLKSGDCMDRDSIFLEVRYDDLYHCLVSKDHGNVYIQLTKKAVNTSSGVAMPGPSQQRPMV
;
A
#
# COMPACT_ATOMS: atom_id res chain seq x y z
N PHE A 1 7.29 15.62 4.01
CA PHE A 1 7.93 15.39 2.70
C PHE A 1 7.29 14.17 2.08
N ILE A 2 6.88 14.25 0.82
CA ILE A 2 6.37 13.09 0.05
C ILE A 2 7.45 12.79 -0.98
N ALA A 3 8.13 11.65 -0.85
CA ALA A 3 9.05 11.16 -1.86
C ALA A 3 8.25 10.28 -2.83
N VAL A 4 8.42 10.50 -4.13
CA VAL A 4 7.77 9.74 -5.19
C VAL A 4 8.88 9.14 -6.04
N GLU A 5 9.00 7.81 -6.02
CA GLU A 5 9.79 7.06 -7.01
C GLU A 5 8.84 6.46 -8.04
N ASN A 6 9.19 6.60 -9.32
CA ASN A 6 8.45 5.96 -10.39
C ASN A 6 8.90 4.50 -10.50
N ILE A 7 7.96 3.57 -10.32
CA ILE A 7 8.19 2.13 -10.40
C ILE A 7 7.23 1.59 -11.46
N ASP A 8 7.77 1.13 -12.59
CA ASP A 8 6.96 0.61 -13.71
C ASP A 8 6.17 -0.65 -13.34
N SER A 9 6.72 -1.50 -12.46
CA SER A 9 6.03 -2.65 -11.89
C SER A 9 6.67 -3.11 -10.58
N TYR A 10 5.88 -3.71 -9.70
CA TYR A 10 6.31 -4.29 -8.43
C TYR A 10 5.67 -5.66 -8.21
N CYS A 11 6.37 -6.50 -7.46
CA CYS A 11 5.85 -7.77 -6.96
C CYS A 11 5.40 -7.59 -5.51
N VAL A 12 4.33 -8.27 -5.12
CA VAL A 12 3.89 -8.31 -3.72
C VAL A 12 3.97 -9.73 -3.19
N LEU A 13 4.71 -9.91 -2.09
CA LEU A 13 4.86 -11.19 -1.40
C LEU A 13 4.12 -11.14 -0.07
N ILE A 14 3.09 -11.97 0.04
CA ILE A 14 2.28 -12.10 1.25
C ILE A 14 2.78 -13.34 1.99
N SER A 15 3.48 -13.13 3.10
CA SER A 15 3.99 -14.21 3.95
C SER A 15 3.16 -14.34 5.23
N SER A 16 3.49 -15.32 6.08
CA SER A 16 2.94 -15.41 7.43
C SER A 16 3.49 -14.35 8.40
N LYS A 17 4.54 -13.60 8.03
CA LYS A 17 5.17 -12.58 8.91
C LYS A 17 4.76 -11.15 8.56
N ALA A 18 4.75 -10.84 7.27
CA ALA A 18 4.48 -9.51 6.74
C ALA A 18 4.11 -9.57 5.26
N VAL A 19 3.67 -8.41 4.75
CA VAL A 19 3.51 -8.13 3.32
C VAL A 19 4.73 -7.35 2.84
N TYR A 20 5.35 -7.82 1.76
CA TYR A 20 6.55 -7.22 1.18
C TYR A 20 6.27 -6.73 -0.24
N PHE A 21 6.74 -5.53 -0.56
CA PHE A 21 6.75 -5.01 -1.93
C PHE A 21 8.19 -5.01 -2.43
N LEU A 22 8.37 -5.62 -3.60
CA LEU A 22 9.66 -5.85 -4.22
C LEU A 22 9.70 -5.19 -5.60
N LYS A 23 10.88 -4.71 -6.00
CA LYS A 23 11.10 -4.27 -7.38
C LYS A 23 10.88 -5.45 -8.33
N SER A 24 10.26 -5.19 -9.48
CA SER A 24 10.03 -6.22 -10.49
C SER A 24 11.35 -6.80 -11.02
N GLY A 25 11.39 -8.12 -11.23
CA GLY A 25 12.53 -8.84 -11.80
C GLY A 25 13.21 -9.84 -10.86
N ASP A 26 13.16 -9.64 -9.55
CA ASP A 26 13.92 -10.47 -8.60
C ASP A 26 13.13 -10.86 -7.34
N CYS A 27 12.01 -11.56 -7.54
CA CYS A 27 11.07 -11.94 -6.47
C CYS A 27 11.64 -12.84 -5.36
N MET A 28 12.88 -13.31 -5.49
CA MET A 28 13.59 -14.15 -4.53
C MET A 28 14.70 -13.42 -3.77
N ASP A 29 15.11 -12.24 -4.23
CA ASP A 29 16.14 -11.45 -3.56
C ASP A 29 15.53 -10.57 -2.47
N ARG A 30 16.07 -10.71 -1.26
CA ARG A 30 15.64 -9.91 -0.10
C ARG A 30 16.06 -8.45 -0.23
N ASP A 31 17.14 -8.19 -0.97
CA ASP A 31 17.64 -6.83 -1.22
C ASP A 31 16.74 -6.07 -2.21
N SER A 32 15.86 -6.77 -2.92
CA SER A 32 14.85 -6.15 -3.80
C SER A 32 13.61 -5.61 -3.06
N ILE A 33 13.48 -5.90 -1.75
CA ILE A 33 12.37 -5.42 -0.91
C ILE A 33 12.58 -3.93 -0.62
N PHE A 34 11.65 -3.09 -1.09
CA PHE A 34 11.68 -1.65 -0.82
C PHE A 34 10.63 -1.21 0.22
N LEU A 35 9.65 -2.06 0.51
CA LEU A 35 8.65 -1.79 1.55
C LEU A 35 8.25 -3.10 2.25
N GLU A 36 8.42 -3.13 3.57
CA GLU A 36 7.91 -4.18 4.46
C GLU A 36 6.78 -3.62 5.32
N VAL A 37 5.64 -4.31 5.34
CA VAL A 37 4.49 -3.94 6.16
C VAL A 37 4.10 -5.13 7.04
N ARG A 38 4.40 -5.02 8.34
CA ARG A 38 4.09 -6.06 9.33
C ARG A 38 2.60 -6.08 9.67
N TYR A 39 2.05 -7.26 9.93
CA TYR A 39 0.64 -7.39 10.29
C TYR A 39 0.27 -6.68 11.60
N ASP A 40 1.21 -6.59 12.55
CA ASP A 40 1.00 -5.86 13.81
C ASP A 40 0.68 -4.38 13.57
N ASP A 41 1.19 -3.80 12.49
CA ASP A 41 0.99 -2.40 12.10
C ASP A 41 -0.26 -2.20 11.23
N LEU A 42 -1.01 -3.26 10.91
CA LEU A 42 -2.19 -3.24 10.03
C LEU A 42 -3.48 -3.59 10.78
N TYR A 43 -4.58 -2.93 10.42
CA TYR A 43 -5.94 -3.38 10.77
C TYR A 43 -6.39 -4.51 9.85
N HIS A 44 -6.15 -4.35 8.55
CA HIS A 44 -6.50 -5.35 7.54
C HIS A 44 -5.53 -5.33 6.36
N CYS A 45 -5.39 -6.51 5.76
CA CYS A 45 -4.77 -6.74 4.46
C CYS A 45 -5.78 -7.50 3.61
N LEU A 46 -6.36 -6.83 2.61
CA LEU A 46 -7.36 -7.42 1.73
C LEU A 46 -6.76 -7.60 0.35
N VAL A 47 -6.96 -8.79 -0.22
CA VAL A 47 -6.58 -9.11 -1.59
C VAL A 47 -7.87 -9.38 -2.35
N SER A 48 -8.10 -8.63 -3.41
CA SER A 48 -9.21 -8.86 -4.34
C SER A 48 -8.67 -9.05 -5.75
N LYS A 49 -9.41 -9.82 -6.55
CA LYS A 49 -9.13 -10.02 -7.97
C LYS A 49 -10.35 -9.61 -8.75
N ASP A 50 -10.16 -8.69 -9.68
CA ASP A 50 -11.25 -8.18 -10.51
C ASP A 50 -10.74 -7.95 -11.94
N HIS A 51 -11.49 -8.44 -12.93
CA HIS A 51 -11.15 -8.35 -14.35
C HIS A 51 -9.70 -8.69 -14.74
N GLY A 52 -9.10 -9.67 -14.06
CA GLY A 52 -7.70 -10.10 -14.30
C GLY A 52 -6.65 -9.27 -13.56
N ASN A 53 -7.04 -8.17 -12.94
CA ASN A 53 -6.19 -7.36 -12.07
C ASN A 53 -6.27 -7.86 -10.63
N VAL A 54 -5.15 -7.75 -9.90
CA VAL A 54 -5.07 -8.04 -8.48
C VAL A 54 -4.91 -6.72 -7.74
N TYR A 55 -5.77 -6.49 -6.75
CA TYR A 55 -5.76 -5.31 -5.91
C TYR A 55 -5.43 -5.71 -4.48
N ILE A 56 -4.54 -4.93 -3.87
CA ILE A 56 -4.11 -5.13 -2.49
C ILE A 56 -4.41 -3.86 -1.73
N GLN A 57 -5.24 -3.98 -0.69
CA GLN A 57 -5.59 -2.89 0.19
C GLN A 57 -5.01 -3.14 1.57
N LEU A 58 -4.18 -2.20 2.03
CA LEU A 58 -3.57 -2.20 3.35
C LEU A 58 -4.11 -1.02 4.15
N THR A 59 -4.69 -1.28 5.32
CA THR A 59 -5.08 -0.21 6.25
C THR A 59 -4.17 -0.21 7.45
N LYS A 60 -3.29 0.79 7.50
CA LYS A 60 -2.30 0.96 8.56
C LYS A 60 -2.94 1.50 9.83
N LYS A 61 -2.52 0.96 10.98
CA LYS A 61 -2.85 1.51 12.29
C LYS A 61 -2.17 2.86 12.47
N ALA A 62 -2.94 3.85 12.89
CA ALA A 62 -2.39 5.12 13.32
C ALA A 62 -1.53 4.89 14.58
N VAL A 63 -0.30 5.37 14.58
CA VAL A 63 0.63 5.23 15.73
C VAL A 63 0.14 6.08 16.91
N ASN A 64 -0.67 7.12 16.65
CA ASN A 64 -1.36 7.96 17.62
C ASN A 64 -2.66 8.52 17.00
N THR A 65 -3.68 8.84 17.81
CA THR A 65 -4.96 9.39 17.34
C THR A 65 -4.84 10.76 16.64
N SER A 66 -3.70 11.43 16.78
CA SER A 66 -3.37 12.71 16.13
C SER A 66 -2.68 12.58 14.77
N SER A 67 -2.31 11.38 14.31
CA SER A 67 -1.68 11.15 12.99
C SER A 67 -2.69 11.02 11.84
N GLY A 68 -3.98 11.15 12.11
CA GLY A 68 -5.01 11.19 11.07
C GLY A 68 -4.93 12.47 10.26
N VAL A 69 -4.45 12.39 9.02
CA VAL A 69 -4.73 13.44 8.02
C VAL A 69 -6.14 13.18 7.52
N ALA A 70 -7.09 14.02 7.93
CA ALA A 70 -8.42 14.00 7.36
C ALA A 70 -8.31 14.35 5.86
N MET A 71 -8.44 13.35 4.99
CA MET A 71 -8.59 13.60 3.57
C MET A 71 -9.96 14.25 3.37
N PRO A 72 -10.05 15.47 2.80
CA PRO A 72 -11.33 16.08 2.54
C PRO A 72 -12.14 15.16 1.63
N GLY A 73 -13.35 14.80 2.06
CA GLY A 73 -14.25 13.99 1.26
C GLY A 73 -14.55 14.67 -0.09
N PRO A 74 -15.00 13.90 -1.10
CA PRO A 74 -15.26 14.40 -2.45
C PRO A 74 -16.33 15.51 -2.53
N SER A 75 -17.00 15.84 -1.42
CA SER A 75 -18.06 16.84 -1.33
C SER A 75 -17.59 18.31 -1.43
N GLN A 76 -16.31 18.59 -1.73
CA GLN A 76 -15.82 19.95 -1.99
C GLN A 76 -15.35 20.21 -3.43
N GLN A 77 -15.50 19.26 -4.36
CA GLN A 77 -15.43 19.63 -5.77
C GLN A 77 -16.71 20.39 -6.13
N ARG A 78 -16.63 21.72 -6.12
CA ARG A 78 -17.63 22.57 -6.78
C ARG A 78 -17.80 22.10 -8.23
N PRO A 79 -19.02 22.11 -8.79
CA PRO A 79 -19.20 21.78 -10.20
C PRO A 79 -18.30 22.70 -11.04
N MET A 80 -17.53 22.13 -11.97
CA MET A 80 -16.92 22.92 -13.03
C MET A 80 -18.05 23.45 -13.93
N VAL A 81 -18.13 24.77 -14.07
CA VAL A 81 -19.04 25.47 -14.99
C VAL A 81 -18.31 25.70 -16.30
#